data_AF-A0A534CVR6-F1
#
_entry.id   AF-A0A534CVR6-F1
#
_cell.length_a   1.000
_cell.length_b   1.000
_cell.length_c   1.000
_cell.angle_alpha   90.00
_cell.angle_beta   90.00
_cell.angle_gamma   90.00
#
_symmetry.space_group_name_H-M   'P 1'
#
loop_
_entity.id
_entity.type
_entity.pdbx_description
1 polymer ?
#
loop_
_entity_poly.entity_id
_entity_poly.type
_entity_poly.pdbx_seq_one_letter_code
_entity_poly.pdbx_strand_id
1 'polypeptide(L)'
;MREGRCHALLIFGWLTGLLAGGRAEAVNPETLLMPGKLSTAHVKYEETCSLCHDRSDRGKQTQLCLDCHKEIAGDLREHRHFHGRFPGIDVSECRACHAEHLGRTADIVKLSHEQFDHEHTDYPLRGAHVDVVCESCHAAGKPFRDAKKECIACHRKEEPHEGKLGRDCGSCHDESAWRHISYDHDKTAFPLRDKHAEAPCAACHFGNRYKNTPKECVSCHEPDDVHHGERGTKCAECHVTKGWKTSKFDHFKETGFPLEGVHDRIACNDCHRTGNLKDKLPRDCFGCHQAQDSHAGRLGKDCGICHGSEKWKPSSFDHTRDTTWPLTGQHEKVACHTCHTANVMTQKLPTECVSCHRPNDVHAGSLGKECDQCHTTQGWRASVSFDHDLTKFPLVGLHVTVPCEQCHLTRQYREVGHECIDCHKKDDVHKGNLGKDCHRCHSENGWKLWEFDHGKETGFALSGAHGKLACEACHRRPPDEVKLKQDCLTCHEKDDVHFGQYGRQCDRCHTTTTWKGAKVH
;
A
#
# COMPACT_ATOMS: atom_id res chain seq x y z
N MET A 1 -40.51 46.66 106.60
CA MET A 1 -41.00 47.11 107.93
C MET A 1 -42.01 48.22 107.71
N ARG A 2 -43.17 48.11 108.39
CA ARG A 2 -44.28 49.08 108.53
C ARG A 2 -45.14 49.27 107.27
N GLU A 3 -46.38 48.78 107.18
CA GLU A 3 -47.58 48.92 108.05
C GLU A 3 -47.99 50.36 108.38
N GLY A 4 -49.27 50.67 108.15
CA GLY A 4 -49.99 51.84 108.67
C GLY A 4 -50.84 52.54 107.61
N ARG A 5 -52.04 52.04 107.29
CA ARG A 5 -53.36 52.37 107.88
C ARG A 5 -53.83 53.82 107.66
N CYS A 6 -54.98 53.88 106.97
CA CYS A 6 -56.14 54.76 107.14
C CYS A 6 -55.92 56.28 107.15
N HIS A 7 -56.72 57.01 106.36
CA HIS A 7 -57.79 57.87 106.90
C HIS A 7 -58.88 58.02 105.83
N ALA A 8 -60.10 57.65 106.21
CA ALA A 8 -61.31 57.84 105.44
C ALA A 8 -61.81 59.27 105.64
N LEU A 9 -62.16 59.95 104.55
CA LEU A 9 -62.98 61.16 104.58
C LEU A 9 -64.17 60.95 103.66
N LEU A 10 -65.31 60.71 104.32
CA LEU A 10 -66.65 60.68 103.76
C LEU A 10 -67.02 62.09 103.29
N ILE A 11 -67.32 62.26 102.00
CA ILE A 11 -68.13 63.37 101.52
C ILE A 11 -69.33 62.77 100.80
N PHE A 12 -70.50 63.02 101.39
CA PHE A 12 -71.84 62.77 100.90
C PHE A 12 -72.06 63.48 99.56
N GLY A 13 -72.58 62.77 98.54
CA GLY A 13 -72.78 63.36 97.22
C GLY A 13 -73.63 62.55 96.26
N TRP A 14 -74.93 62.43 96.56
CA TRP A 14 -76.04 62.22 95.62
C TRP A 14 -76.15 60.88 94.87
N LEU A 15 -77.14 60.09 95.31
CA LEU A 15 -77.74 58.99 94.56
C LEU A 15 -78.44 59.53 93.30
N THR A 16 -77.96 59.14 92.13
CA THR A 16 -78.77 59.02 90.91
C THR A 16 -78.66 57.58 90.43
N GLY A 17 -79.76 56.83 90.56
CA GLY A 17 -79.87 55.49 90.04
C GLY A 17 -79.81 55.48 88.52
N LEU A 18 -78.81 54.79 87.97
CA LEU A 18 -78.75 54.44 86.56
C LEU A 18 -78.73 52.92 86.44
N LEU A 19 -79.81 52.41 85.86
CA LEU A 19 -80.01 51.03 85.44
C LEU A 19 -78.83 50.59 84.57
N ALA A 20 -78.12 49.55 85.00
CA ALA A 20 -77.13 48.86 84.20
C ALA A 20 -77.83 48.05 83.10
N GLY A 21 -78.07 48.68 81.95
CA GLY A 21 -78.31 47.98 80.70
C GLY A 21 -76.98 47.49 80.14
N GLY A 22 -76.74 46.17 80.15
CA GLY A 22 -75.63 45.57 79.43
C GLY A 22 -75.69 45.99 77.95
N ARG A 23 -74.63 46.62 77.45
CA ARG A 23 -74.50 46.90 76.02
C ARG A 23 -74.32 45.58 75.30
N ALA A 24 -75.36 45.15 74.58
CA ALA A 24 -75.19 44.20 73.49
C ALA A 24 -74.25 44.86 72.46
N GLU A 25 -73.09 44.25 72.20
CA GLU A 25 -72.29 44.59 71.04
C GLU A 25 -73.17 44.35 69.80
N ALA A 26 -73.35 45.38 68.97
CA ALA A 26 -74.07 45.28 67.72
C ALA A 26 -73.23 44.39 66.77
N VAL A 27 -73.52 43.09 66.77
CA VAL A 27 -72.96 42.14 65.81
C VAL A 27 -73.49 42.54 64.43
N ASN A 28 -72.60 42.77 63.47
CA ASN A 28 -73.00 42.97 62.08
C ASN A 28 -73.80 41.72 61.63
N PRO A 29 -75.09 41.85 61.26
CA PRO A 29 -75.90 40.67 60.92
C PRO A 29 -75.33 39.89 59.73
N GLU A 30 -74.49 40.51 58.88
CA GLU A 30 -73.82 39.85 57.77
C GLU A 30 -72.67 38.94 58.24
N THR A 31 -72.01 39.23 59.38
CA THR A 31 -70.96 38.37 59.93
C THR A 31 -71.50 37.09 60.57
N LEU A 32 -72.78 37.07 60.95
CA LEU A 32 -73.50 35.84 61.34
C LEU A 32 -73.74 34.89 60.16
N LEU A 33 -73.75 35.40 58.92
CA LEU A 33 -73.96 34.62 57.70
C LEU A 33 -72.66 34.18 57.03
N MET A 34 -71.50 34.51 57.61
CA MET A 34 -70.20 34.08 57.08
C MET A 34 -70.01 32.57 57.24
N PRO A 35 -69.62 31.85 56.18
CA PRO A 35 -69.32 30.42 56.26
C PRO A 35 -68.18 30.08 57.24
N GLY A 36 -67.28 31.04 57.47
CA GLY A 36 -66.16 30.95 58.40
C GLY A 36 -65.37 32.26 58.44
N LYS A 37 -64.34 32.29 59.30
CA LYS A 37 -63.46 33.45 59.46
C LYS A 37 -62.58 33.66 58.23
N LEU A 38 -62.27 34.93 57.91
CA LEU A 38 -61.33 35.24 56.83
C LEU A 38 -59.90 34.74 57.14
N SER A 39 -59.07 34.63 56.11
CA SER A 39 -57.64 34.37 56.21
C SER A 39 -56.92 35.49 56.97
N THR A 40 -55.72 35.19 57.48
CA THR A 40 -54.90 36.20 58.16
C THR A 40 -54.59 37.40 57.27
N ALA A 41 -54.44 37.20 55.95
CA ALA A 41 -54.18 38.27 55.00
C ALA A 41 -55.34 39.28 54.89
N HIS A 42 -56.59 38.80 54.98
CA HIS A 42 -57.78 39.64 54.81
C HIS A 42 -58.52 39.98 56.11
N VAL A 43 -57.99 39.59 57.28
CA VAL A 43 -58.64 39.80 58.60
C VAL A 43 -59.12 41.24 58.82
N LYS A 44 -58.39 42.23 58.29
CA LYS A 44 -58.71 43.66 58.42
C LYS A 44 -60.06 44.04 57.78
N TYR A 45 -60.57 43.23 56.85
CA TYR A 45 -61.76 43.50 56.06
C TYR A 45 -62.97 42.64 56.46
N GLU A 46 -62.87 41.86 57.54
CA GLU A 46 -63.89 40.86 57.95
C GLU A 46 -65.29 41.45 58.17
N GLU A 47 -65.38 42.70 58.60
CA GLU A 47 -66.66 43.38 58.86
C GLU A 47 -67.21 44.12 57.63
N THR A 48 -66.47 44.17 56.52
CA THR A 48 -66.82 44.96 55.32
C THR A 48 -67.04 44.06 54.11
N CYS A 49 -68.11 43.28 54.12
CA CYS A 49 -68.44 42.29 53.09
C CYS A 49 -68.49 42.86 51.66
N SER A 50 -68.87 44.14 51.51
CA SER A 50 -68.99 44.82 50.21
C SER A 50 -67.67 44.98 49.45
N LEU A 51 -66.52 44.83 50.12
CA LEU A 51 -65.21 44.85 49.46
C LEU A 51 -64.93 43.58 48.65
N CYS A 52 -65.64 42.49 48.93
CA CYS A 52 -65.45 41.20 48.27
C CYS A 52 -66.73 40.66 47.61
N HIS A 53 -67.90 41.18 47.99
CA HIS A 53 -69.21 40.76 47.49
C HIS A 53 -70.04 41.95 47.03
N ASP A 54 -70.49 41.91 45.78
CA ASP A 54 -71.56 42.78 45.30
C ASP A 54 -72.90 42.04 45.47
N ARG A 55 -73.85 42.66 46.18
CA ARG A 55 -75.16 42.07 46.51
C ARG A 55 -76.07 41.94 45.30
N SER A 56 -75.83 42.73 44.25
CA SER A 56 -76.61 42.78 43.02
C SER A 56 -76.05 41.91 41.90
N ASP A 57 -74.73 41.70 41.89
CA ASP A 57 -74.04 40.95 40.85
C ASP A 57 -72.86 40.15 41.41
N ARG A 58 -73.05 38.83 41.55
CA ARG A 58 -72.00 37.92 42.05
C ARG A 58 -70.80 37.81 41.10
N GLY A 59 -70.95 38.17 39.82
CA GLY A 59 -69.87 38.12 38.82
C GLY A 59 -68.81 39.21 38.98
N LYS A 60 -69.12 40.30 39.70
CA LYS A 60 -68.15 41.39 39.95
C LYS A 60 -67.06 41.06 40.96
N GLN A 61 -67.18 39.94 41.67
CA GLN A 61 -66.23 39.54 42.69
C GLN A 61 -64.78 39.50 42.17
N THR A 62 -64.57 38.99 40.95
CA THR A 62 -63.25 38.98 40.30
C THR A 62 -62.66 40.38 40.18
N GLN A 63 -63.44 41.36 39.72
CA GLN A 63 -62.97 42.74 39.57
C GLN A 63 -62.61 43.37 40.92
N LEU A 64 -63.43 43.14 41.96
CA LEU A 64 -63.17 43.63 43.31
C LEU A 64 -61.84 43.08 43.88
N CYS A 65 -61.52 41.81 43.60
CA CYS A 65 -60.21 41.24 43.94
C CYS A 65 -59.08 41.98 43.20
N LEU A 66 -59.22 42.19 41.89
CA LEU A 66 -58.20 42.81 41.04
C LEU A 66 -57.96 44.30 41.35
N ASP A 67 -58.96 45.02 41.86
CA ASP A 67 -58.83 46.42 42.27
C ASP A 67 -57.82 46.60 43.42
N CYS A 68 -57.73 45.60 44.31
CA CYS A 68 -56.72 45.53 45.37
C CYS A 68 -55.44 44.83 44.90
N HIS A 69 -55.55 43.72 44.15
CA HIS A 69 -54.41 42.94 43.65
C HIS A 69 -53.90 43.45 42.30
N LYS A 70 -53.43 44.71 42.28
CA LYS A 70 -53.01 45.42 41.06
C LYS A 70 -51.90 44.73 40.26
N GLU A 71 -50.99 44.04 40.93
CA GLU A 71 -49.92 43.25 40.27
C GLU A 71 -50.51 42.08 39.48
N ILE A 72 -51.39 41.30 40.09
CA ILE A 72 -52.08 40.18 39.43
C ILE A 72 -52.95 40.70 38.28
N ALA A 73 -53.63 41.83 38.48
CA ALA A 73 -54.37 42.50 37.42
C ALA A 73 -53.45 42.89 36.24
N GLY A 74 -52.20 43.30 36.52
CA GLY A 74 -51.19 43.55 35.50
C GLY A 74 -50.79 42.27 34.75
N ASP A 75 -50.54 41.19 35.49
CA ASP A 75 -50.12 39.91 34.93
C ASP A 75 -51.17 39.32 33.98
N LEU A 76 -52.45 39.41 34.36
CA LEU A 76 -53.58 39.03 33.50
C LEU A 76 -53.66 39.87 32.23
N ARG A 77 -53.46 41.19 32.33
CA ARG A 77 -53.50 42.09 31.16
C ARG A 77 -52.33 41.88 30.21
N GLU A 78 -51.16 41.58 30.75
CA GLU A 78 -49.91 41.46 29.99
C GLU A 78 -49.59 40.02 29.59
N HIS A 79 -50.42 39.05 29.95
CA HIS A 79 -50.23 37.62 29.69
C HIS A 79 -48.85 37.11 30.13
N ARG A 80 -48.41 37.54 31.31
CA ARG A 80 -47.11 37.20 31.89
C ARG A 80 -47.27 36.56 33.25
N HIS A 81 -46.21 35.92 33.74
CA HIS A 81 -46.21 35.17 35.00
C HIS A 81 -47.29 34.06 35.01
N PHE A 82 -47.41 33.34 36.12
CA PHE A 82 -48.35 32.21 36.21
C PHE A 82 -49.80 32.63 35.95
N HIS A 83 -50.29 33.68 36.60
CA HIS A 83 -51.68 34.11 36.47
C HIS A 83 -52.03 34.57 35.06
N GLY A 84 -51.14 35.24 34.33
CA GLY A 84 -51.42 35.69 32.96
C GLY A 84 -51.33 34.60 31.89
N ARG A 85 -50.60 33.51 32.18
CA ARG A 85 -50.33 32.40 31.24
C ARG A 85 -51.13 31.13 31.54
N PHE A 86 -51.80 31.05 32.69
CA PHE A 86 -52.59 29.88 33.07
C PHE A 86 -53.76 29.66 32.10
N PRO A 87 -53.92 28.46 31.52
CA PRO A 87 -54.99 28.19 30.58
C PRO A 87 -56.39 28.39 31.19
N GLY A 88 -57.25 29.14 30.51
CA GLY A 88 -58.63 29.38 30.95
C GLY A 88 -58.78 30.37 32.10
N ILE A 89 -57.73 31.12 32.46
CA ILE A 89 -57.81 32.15 33.51
C ILE A 89 -58.75 33.31 33.15
N ASP A 90 -58.92 33.58 31.85
CA ASP A 90 -59.79 34.60 31.28
C ASP A 90 -61.29 34.34 31.54
N VAL A 91 -61.66 33.07 31.70
CA VAL A 91 -63.03 32.63 32.00
C VAL A 91 -63.20 32.11 33.43
N SER A 92 -62.12 32.01 34.18
CA SER A 92 -62.12 31.50 35.57
C SER A 92 -62.36 32.62 36.57
N GLU A 93 -63.10 32.31 37.63
CA GLU A 93 -63.27 33.22 38.76
C GLU A 93 -62.16 33.00 39.79
N CYS A 94 -61.63 34.07 40.40
CA CYS A 94 -60.55 33.97 41.38
C CYS A 94 -60.88 32.99 42.52
N ARG A 95 -62.16 32.92 42.93
CA ARG A 95 -62.64 32.04 43.99
C ARG A 95 -62.51 30.54 43.69
N ALA A 96 -62.40 30.15 42.42
CA ALA A 96 -62.25 28.76 42.02
C ALA A 96 -60.90 28.19 42.51
N CYS A 97 -59.85 29.03 42.51
CA CYS A 97 -58.53 28.68 43.00
C CYS A 97 -58.26 29.23 44.41
N HIS A 98 -58.83 30.39 44.73
CA HIS A 98 -58.63 31.12 45.98
C HIS A 98 -59.89 31.16 46.85
N ALA A 99 -60.03 30.17 47.73
CA ALA A 99 -61.17 30.08 48.63
C ALA A 99 -60.90 30.80 49.96
N GLU A 100 -61.71 31.82 50.23
CA GLU A 100 -61.73 32.55 51.50
C GLU A 100 -62.81 31.98 52.45
N HIS A 101 -62.86 32.44 53.70
CA HIS A 101 -63.74 31.95 54.79
C HIS A 101 -63.37 30.56 55.34
N LEU A 102 -62.17 30.06 55.02
CA LEU A 102 -61.69 28.76 55.51
C LEU A 102 -60.99 28.85 56.88
N GLY A 103 -60.85 30.04 57.44
CA GLY A 103 -60.20 30.28 58.74
C GLY A 103 -58.84 30.99 58.61
N ARG A 104 -58.32 31.46 59.75
CA ARG A 104 -57.14 32.33 59.82
C ARG A 104 -55.87 31.71 59.23
N THR A 105 -55.68 30.41 59.44
CA THR A 105 -54.50 29.65 59.02
C THR A 105 -54.73 28.86 57.74
N ALA A 106 -55.88 29.03 57.09
CA ALA A 106 -56.18 28.31 55.86
C ALA A 106 -55.28 28.79 54.74
N ASP A 107 -54.74 27.84 53.98
CA ASP A 107 -54.06 28.14 52.74
C ASP A 107 -55.09 28.45 51.66
N ILE A 108 -55.21 29.73 51.34
CA ILE A 108 -56.10 30.24 50.30
C ILE A 108 -55.47 30.07 48.90
N VAL A 109 -54.24 29.58 48.79
CA VAL A 109 -53.55 29.33 47.52
C VAL A 109 -53.25 27.84 47.43
N LYS A 110 -54.21 27.07 46.91
CA LYS A 110 -54.08 25.60 46.80
C LYS A 110 -53.21 25.17 45.62
N LEU A 111 -51.97 25.62 45.57
CA LEU A 111 -50.98 25.14 44.60
C LEU A 111 -50.16 24.02 45.24
N SER A 112 -50.17 22.84 44.63
CA SER A 112 -49.24 21.77 45.02
C SER A 112 -47.86 22.09 44.48
N HIS A 113 -46.86 22.05 45.37
CA HIS A 113 -45.46 22.24 44.97
C HIS A 113 -44.99 21.13 44.01
N GLU A 114 -45.45 19.90 44.22
CA GLU A 114 -45.06 18.73 43.43
C GLU A 114 -45.70 18.69 42.04
N GLN A 115 -46.88 19.31 41.89
CA GLN A 115 -47.66 19.31 40.65
C GLN A 115 -47.59 20.65 39.90
N PHE A 116 -46.78 21.59 40.37
CA PHE A 116 -46.70 22.91 39.75
C PHE A 116 -46.00 22.82 38.38
N ASP A 117 -46.72 23.18 37.32
CA ASP A 117 -46.23 23.13 35.95
C ASP A 117 -45.58 24.47 35.55
N HIS A 118 -44.28 24.42 35.23
CA HIS A 118 -43.51 25.56 34.79
C HIS A 118 -43.79 26.00 33.35
N GLU A 119 -44.46 25.18 32.52
CA GLU A 119 -44.85 25.53 31.15
C GLU A 119 -45.75 26.78 31.10
N HIS A 120 -46.50 27.03 32.18
CA HIS A 120 -47.36 28.19 32.32
C HIS A 120 -46.69 29.37 33.06
N THR A 121 -45.36 29.41 33.07
CA THR A 121 -44.61 30.51 33.67
C THR A 121 -43.76 31.24 32.63
N ASP A 122 -43.01 32.25 33.05
CA ASP A 122 -42.03 32.89 32.17
C ASP A 122 -40.71 32.12 32.07
N TYR A 123 -40.58 31.00 32.77
CA TYR A 123 -39.39 30.16 32.76
C TYR A 123 -39.83 28.69 32.68
N PRO A 124 -40.21 28.21 31.48
CA PRO A 124 -40.48 26.81 31.26
C PRO A 124 -39.18 26.01 31.49
N LEU A 125 -39.28 24.94 32.27
CA LEU A 125 -38.14 24.08 32.54
C LEU A 125 -37.87 23.21 31.31
N ARG A 126 -36.70 23.36 30.71
CA ARG A 126 -36.28 22.57 29.56
C ARG A 126 -34.89 21.96 29.79
N GLY A 127 -34.63 20.87 29.06
CA GLY A 127 -33.36 20.17 29.13
C GLY A 127 -33.05 19.70 30.55
N ALA A 128 -31.82 19.93 31.00
CA ALA A 128 -31.35 19.50 32.32
C ALA A 128 -32.05 20.23 33.49
N HIS A 129 -32.71 21.37 33.24
CA HIS A 129 -33.40 22.12 34.29
C HIS A 129 -34.69 21.45 34.78
N VAL A 130 -35.23 20.48 34.04
CA VAL A 130 -36.44 19.71 34.43
C VAL A 130 -36.19 18.88 35.69
N ASP A 131 -34.96 18.40 35.87
CA ASP A 131 -34.60 17.49 36.97
C ASP A 131 -34.00 18.23 38.19
N VAL A 132 -33.97 19.56 38.18
CA VAL A 132 -33.38 20.37 39.25
C VAL A 132 -34.38 20.54 40.40
N VAL A 133 -33.88 20.39 41.64
CA VAL A 133 -34.69 20.60 42.85
C VAL A 133 -35.08 22.07 43.02
N CYS A 134 -36.31 22.33 43.48
CA CYS A 134 -36.89 23.67 43.57
C CYS A 134 -36.02 24.67 44.34
N GLU A 135 -35.39 24.25 45.44
CA GLU A 135 -34.58 25.09 46.32
C GLU A 135 -33.31 25.63 45.65
N SER A 136 -32.87 25.01 44.54
CA SER A 136 -31.74 25.50 43.76
C SER A 136 -32.09 26.77 42.97
N CYS A 137 -33.37 26.97 42.65
CA CYS A 137 -33.87 28.16 41.96
C CYS A 137 -34.62 29.12 42.90
N HIS A 138 -35.34 28.58 43.88
CA HIS A 138 -36.21 29.32 44.79
C HIS A 138 -35.60 29.41 46.19
N ALA A 139 -35.08 30.59 46.53
CA ALA A 139 -34.49 30.84 47.84
C ALA A 139 -35.56 30.91 48.94
N ALA A 140 -35.29 30.25 50.08
CA ALA A 140 -36.17 30.27 51.24
C ALA A 140 -36.49 31.70 51.70
N GLY A 141 -37.77 31.95 52.01
CA GLY A 141 -38.26 33.26 52.46
C GLY A 141 -38.38 34.33 51.38
N LYS A 142 -38.15 34.00 50.09
CA LYS A 142 -38.41 34.89 48.97
C LYS A 142 -39.64 34.42 48.17
N PRO A 143 -40.41 35.34 47.57
CA PRO A 143 -41.47 34.98 46.63
C PRO A 143 -40.91 34.15 45.47
N PHE A 144 -41.58 33.06 45.10
CA PHE A 144 -41.16 32.19 43.99
C PHE A 144 -41.03 32.95 42.66
N ARG A 145 -41.85 33.99 42.48
CA ARG A 145 -41.82 34.89 41.30
C ARG A 145 -40.52 35.68 41.13
N ASP A 146 -39.72 35.84 42.19
CA ASP A 146 -38.50 36.67 42.18
C ASP A 146 -37.25 35.88 41.76
N ALA A 147 -37.39 34.60 41.43
CA ALA A 147 -36.30 33.76 40.97
C ALA A 147 -35.61 34.38 39.74
N LYS A 148 -34.27 34.35 39.72
CA LYS A 148 -33.48 34.86 38.61
C LYS A 148 -33.57 33.90 37.43
N LYS A 149 -33.69 34.45 36.22
CA LYS A 149 -33.93 33.68 34.98
C LYS A 149 -32.71 33.70 34.06
N GLU A 150 -31.77 34.62 34.28
CA GLU A 150 -30.57 34.76 33.46
C GLU A 150 -29.54 33.67 33.80
N CYS A 151 -29.00 32.98 32.78
CA CYS A 151 -28.06 31.86 32.97
C CYS A 151 -26.89 32.24 33.91
N ILE A 152 -26.30 33.42 33.71
CA ILE A 152 -25.15 33.91 34.49
C ILE A 152 -25.49 34.24 35.96
N ALA A 153 -26.78 34.37 36.32
CA ALA A 153 -27.17 34.54 37.71
C ALA A 153 -26.92 33.27 38.52
N CYS A 154 -27.05 32.10 37.89
CA CYS A 154 -26.86 30.79 38.51
C CYS A 154 -25.48 30.18 38.17
N HIS A 155 -25.07 30.23 36.89
CA HIS A 155 -23.88 29.53 36.38
C HIS A 155 -22.59 30.36 36.39
N ARG A 156 -22.53 31.48 37.13
CA ARG A 156 -21.34 32.35 37.17
C ARG A 156 -20.05 31.61 37.54
N LYS A 157 -20.12 30.66 38.47
CA LYS A 157 -18.95 29.91 38.97
C LYS A 157 -18.49 28.82 38.00
N GLU A 158 -19.36 28.41 37.09
CA GLU A 158 -19.13 27.32 36.14
C GLU A 158 -18.66 27.85 34.78
N GLU A 159 -18.66 29.16 34.59
CA GLU A 159 -18.27 29.84 33.36
C GLU A 159 -16.75 29.71 33.14
N PRO A 160 -16.30 29.02 32.07
CA PRO A 160 -14.88 28.74 31.84
C PRO A 160 -14.18 29.75 30.91
N HIS A 161 -14.91 30.71 30.34
CA HIS A 161 -14.42 31.68 29.35
C HIS A 161 -13.97 33.01 29.98
N GLU A 162 -13.91 33.10 31.32
CA GLU A 162 -13.40 34.25 32.07
C GLU A 162 -14.17 35.56 31.78
N GLY A 163 -15.45 35.44 31.42
CA GLY A 163 -16.29 36.59 31.05
C GLY A 163 -15.96 37.25 29.71
N LYS A 164 -15.08 36.64 28.89
CA LYS A 164 -14.66 37.20 27.59
C LYS A 164 -15.72 37.12 26.49
N LEU A 165 -16.75 36.29 26.67
CA LEU A 165 -17.84 36.07 25.71
C LEU A 165 -19.16 36.80 26.05
N GLY A 166 -19.18 37.62 27.10
CA GLY A 166 -20.37 38.38 27.49
C GLY A 166 -21.40 37.56 28.27
N ARG A 167 -22.68 37.96 28.20
CA ARG A 167 -23.78 37.38 29.01
C ARG A 167 -24.80 36.59 28.20
N ASP A 168 -24.66 36.57 26.87
CA ASP A 168 -25.58 35.88 25.96
C ASP A 168 -25.15 34.43 25.75
N CYS A 169 -25.34 33.61 26.79
CA CYS A 169 -24.94 32.20 26.79
C CYS A 169 -25.69 31.40 25.70
N GLY A 170 -26.93 31.78 25.40
CA GLY A 170 -27.82 31.10 24.43
C GLY A 170 -27.36 31.20 22.97
N SER A 171 -26.39 32.07 22.67
CA SER A 171 -25.76 32.13 21.35
C SER A 171 -24.86 30.94 21.03
N CYS A 172 -24.44 30.18 22.05
CA CYS A 172 -23.53 29.04 21.92
C CYS A 172 -23.99 27.80 22.69
N HIS A 173 -24.66 27.96 23.83
CA HIS A 173 -25.08 26.86 24.69
C HIS A 173 -26.61 26.76 24.73
N ASP A 174 -27.10 25.57 25.02
CA ASP A 174 -28.52 25.34 25.31
C ASP A 174 -28.73 24.75 26.70
N GLU A 175 -30.00 24.68 27.10
CA GLU A 175 -30.45 24.21 28.41
C GLU A 175 -30.35 22.67 28.56
N SER A 176 -29.97 21.93 27.50
CA SER A 176 -29.85 20.46 27.53
C SER A 176 -28.53 19.99 28.16
N ALA A 177 -27.41 20.59 27.75
CA ALA A 177 -26.10 20.31 28.32
C ALA A 177 -25.08 21.40 27.97
N TRP A 178 -24.35 21.92 28.96
CA TRP A 178 -23.28 22.91 28.75
C TRP A 178 -22.18 22.47 27.77
N ARG A 179 -21.96 21.16 27.64
CA ARG A 179 -21.00 20.58 26.68
C ARG A 179 -21.51 20.56 25.25
N HIS A 180 -22.83 20.67 25.06
CA HIS A 180 -23.38 20.89 23.75
C HIS A 180 -23.17 22.36 23.38
N ILE A 181 -22.35 22.59 22.36
CA ILE A 181 -22.00 23.91 21.89
C ILE A 181 -22.41 23.99 20.42
N SER A 182 -23.30 24.93 20.12
CA SER A 182 -23.77 25.22 18.78
C SER A 182 -23.48 26.68 18.47
N TYR A 183 -22.34 26.93 17.82
CA TYR A 183 -22.01 28.23 17.26
C TYR A 183 -21.68 28.12 15.78
N ASP A 184 -22.38 28.92 14.98
CA ASP A 184 -22.26 28.93 13.53
C ASP A 184 -21.06 29.78 13.08
N HIS A 185 -19.98 29.09 12.65
CA HIS A 185 -18.78 29.73 12.13
C HIS A 185 -18.91 30.27 10.70
N ASP A 186 -19.97 29.91 9.95
CA ASP A 186 -20.22 30.47 8.61
C ASP A 186 -20.57 31.97 8.69
N LYS A 187 -21.01 32.44 9.86
CA LYS A 187 -21.22 33.87 10.14
C LYS A 187 -19.93 34.65 10.38
N THR A 188 -18.79 33.96 10.43
CA THR A 188 -17.48 34.57 10.70
C THR A 188 -16.63 34.69 9.43
N ALA A 189 -15.55 35.45 9.50
CA ALA A 189 -14.58 35.55 8.40
C ALA A 189 -13.70 34.29 8.24
N PHE A 190 -13.93 33.23 9.02
CA PHE A 190 -13.24 31.95 8.92
C PHE A 190 -14.25 30.79 9.06
N PRO A 191 -14.94 30.41 7.97
CA PRO A 191 -15.84 29.26 7.99
C PRO A 191 -15.07 27.97 8.24
N LEU A 192 -15.50 27.18 9.22
CA LEU A 192 -14.87 25.90 9.53
C LEU A 192 -15.29 24.86 8.49
N ARG A 193 -14.32 24.33 7.75
CA ARG A 193 -14.53 23.27 6.73
C ARG A 193 -13.64 22.07 7.01
N ASP A 194 -14.09 20.91 6.53
CA ASP A 194 -13.39 19.63 6.65
C ASP A 194 -12.93 19.36 8.10
N LYS A 195 -11.65 19.08 8.32
CA LYS A 195 -11.10 18.76 9.64
C LYS A 195 -11.14 19.91 10.64
N HIS A 196 -11.25 21.15 10.18
CA HIS A 196 -11.41 22.29 11.09
C HIS A 196 -12.81 22.35 11.72
N ALA A 197 -13.83 21.72 11.12
CA ALA A 197 -15.17 21.66 11.71
C ALA A 197 -15.26 20.74 12.94
N GLU A 198 -14.32 19.79 13.06
CA GLU A 198 -14.21 18.88 14.21
C GLU A 198 -13.32 19.45 15.33
N ALA A 199 -12.67 20.59 15.11
CA ALA A 199 -11.67 21.13 16.04
C ALA A 199 -12.33 21.73 17.29
N PRO A 200 -11.80 21.46 18.50
CA PRO A 200 -12.29 22.11 19.71
C PRO A 200 -11.94 23.60 19.69
N CYS A 201 -12.78 24.45 20.29
CA CYS A 201 -12.59 25.91 20.29
C CYS A 201 -11.19 26.34 20.76
N ALA A 202 -10.64 25.66 21.77
CA ALA A 202 -9.33 25.95 22.34
C ALA A 202 -8.16 25.70 21.37
N ALA A 203 -8.34 24.88 20.33
CA ALA A 203 -7.32 24.65 19.30
C ALA A 203 -7.11 25.88 18.40
N CYS A 204 -8.09 26.77 18.31
CA CYS A 204 -7.98 28.02 17.56
C CYS A 204 -7.91 29.25 18.48
N HIS A 205 -8.70 29.25 19.55
CA HIS A 205 -8.85 30.36 20.50
C HIS A 205 -7.92 30.22 21.71
N PHE A 206 -6.60 30.20 21.46
CA PHE A 206 -5.59 30.09 22.52
C PHE A 206 -5.77 31.14 23.63
N GLY A 207 -5.80 30.69 24.89
CA GLY A 207 -5.98 31.56 26.06
C GLY A 207 -7.36 32.22 26.16
N ASN A 208 -8.41 31.55 25.65
CA ASN A 208 -9.77 32.09 25.57
C ASN A 208 -9.84 33.41 24.78
N ARG A 209 -8.97 33.57 23.77
CA ARG A 209 -8.96 34.74 22.89
C ARG A 209 -9.86 34.50 21.68
N TYR A 210 -11.09 35.02 21.76
CA TYR A 210 -12.08 34.89 20.68
C TYR A 210 -11.99 36.01 19.62
N LYS A 211 -11.59 37.22 20.03
CA LYS A 211 -11.41 38.37 19.13
C LYS A 211 -10.05 38.31 18.44
N ASN A 212 -10.01 38.68 17.15
CA ASN A 212 -8.79 38.75 16.33
C ASN A 212 -7.98 37.44 16.33
N THR A 213 -8.68 36.31 16.30
CA THR A 213 -8.05 34.99 16.16
C THR A 213 -7.33 34.93 14.81
N PRO A 214 -6.05 34.55 14.76
CA PRO A 214 -5.30 34.42 13.51
C PRO A 214 -6.00 33.45 12.56
N LYS A 215 -6.00 33.78 11.27
CA LYS A 215 -6.66 33.00 10.21
C LYS A 215 -5.67 32.38 9.22
N GLU A 216 -4.41 32.76 9.30
CA GLU A 216 -3.37 32.24 8.43
C GLU A 216 -2.97 30.83 8.88
N CYS A 217 -2.77 29.93 7.93
CA CYS A 217 -2.45 28.53 8.21
C CYS A 217 -1.22 28.41 9.13
N VAL A 218 -0.16 29.15 8.81
CA VAL A 218 1.09 29.15 9.58
C VAL A 218 0.90 29.62 11.03
N SER A 219 -0.07 30.50 11.32
CA SER A 219 -0.29 30.98 12.69
C SER A 219 -0.78 29.91 13.65
N CYS A 220 -1.30 28.79 13.14
CA CYS A 220 -1.76 27.66 13.94
C CYS A 220 -0.91 26.41 13.69
N HIS A 221 -0.42 26.23 12.46
CA HIS A 221 0.28 25.02 12.01
C HIS A 221 1.78 25.21 11.77
N GLU A 222 2.39 26.28 12.29
CA GLU A 222 3.86 26.44 12.29
C GLU A 222 4.57 25.22 12.92
N PRO A 223 4.12 24.64 14.05
CA PRO A 223 4.74 23.43 14.60
C PRO A 223 4.56 22.17 13.73
N ASP A 224 3.54 22.16 12.86
CA ASP A 224 3.24 21.05 11.96
C ASP A 224 3.96 21.17 10.61
N ASP A 225 4.63 22.30 10.34
CA ASP A 225 5.26 22.56 9.05
C ASP A 225 6.55 21.75 8.87
N VAL A 226 6.39 20.61 8.18
CA VAL A 226 7.49 19.73 7.77
C VAL A 226 8.46 20.37 6.78
N HIS A 227 8.12 21.52 6.21
CA HIS A 227 8.99 22.25 5.29
C HIS A 227 9.87 23.29 5.99
N HIS A 228 9.71 23.47 7.31
CA HIS A 228 10.52 24.40 8.10
C HIS A 228 10.55 25.84 7.52
N GLY A 229 9.41 26.30 6.98
CA GLY A 229 9.27 27.64 6.40
C GLY A 229 9.80 27.82 4.98
N GLU A 230 10.44 26.80 4.39
CA GLU A 230 11.06 26.90 3.04
C GLU A 230 10.03 27.08 1.91
N ARG A 231 8.75 26.77 2.17
CA ARG A 231 7.64 26.86 1.19
C ARG A 231 6.82 28.14 1.31
N GLY A 232 7.20 29.07 2.18
CA GLY A 232 6.43 30.29 2.45
C GLY A 232 5.12 30.02 3.17
N THR A 233 4.26 31.04 3.28
CA THR A 233 3.06 31.00 4.13
C THR A 233 1.77 30.61 3.39
N LYS A 234 1.84 30.45 2.06
CA LYS A 234 0.67 30.17 1.22
C LYS A 234 0.38 28.67 1.12
N CYS A 235 0.18 28.04 2.27
CA CYS A 235 -0.04 26.60 2.38
C CYS A 235 -1.20 26.10 1.49
N ALA A 236 -2.23 26.94 1.30
CA ALA A 236 -3.42 26.64 0.50
C ALA A 236 -3.18 26.62 -1.03
N GLU A 237 -1.99 26.96 -1.53
CA GLU A 237 -1.63 26.72 -2.94
C GLU A 237 -1.41 25.22 -3.18
N CYS A 238 -0.87 24.51 -2.19
CA CYS A 238 -0.56 23.08 -2.29
C CYS A 238 -1.52 22.20 -1.49
N HIS A 239 -1.79 22.54 -0.24
CA HIS A 239 -2.57 21.70 0.68
C HIS A 239 -4.05 22.04 0.69
N VAL A 240 -4.86 21.06 1.11
CA VAL A 240 -6.31 21.23 1.32
C VAL A 240 -6.67 20.99 2.78
N THR A 241 -7.79 21.59 3.21
CA THR A 241 -8.32 21.50 4.58
C THR A 241 -8.77 20.10 4.99
N LYS A 242 -8.91 19.17 4.02
CA LYS A 242 -9.16 17.75 4.27
C LYS A 242 -7.95 17.01 4.88
N GLY A 243 -6.73 17.51 4.66
CA GLY A 243 -5.52 16.99 5.30
C GLY A 243 -4.22 17.35 4.59
N TRP A 244 -3.14 17.49 5.36
CA TRP A 244 -1.81 17.89 4.89
C TRP A 244 -1.20 16.95 3.86
N LYS A 245 -1.49 15.64 3.93
CA LYS A 245 -0.98 14.65 2.95
C LYS A 245 -1.66 14.74 1.59
N THR A 246 -2.77 15.47 1.48
CA THR A 246 -3.48 15.67 0.21
C THR A 246 -3.03 17.00 -0.37
N SER A 247 -2.21 16.91 -1.42
CA SER A 247 -1.83 18.07 -2.23
C SER A 247 -2.76 18.19 -3.44
N LYS A 248 -3.24 19.40 -3.74
CA LYS A 248 -3.93 19.73 -5.00
C LYS A 248 -2.97 20.26 -6.06
N PHE A 249 -1.70 20.43 -5.72
CA PHE A 249 -0.68 20.93 -6.63
C PHE A 249 -0.45 19.92 -7.76
N ASP A 250 -0.72 20.36 -8.99
CA ASP A 250 -0.50 19.57 -10.20
C ASP A 250 0.78 20.06 -10.89
N HIS A 251 1.85 19.28 -10.76
CA HIS A 251 3.18 19.69 -11.24
C HIS A 251 3.18 19.99 -12.75
N PHE A 252 2.41 19.23 -13.54
CA PHE A 252 2.35 19.44 -14.99
C PHE A 252 1.62 20.74 -15.34
N LYS A 253 0.46 20.99 -14.73
CA LYS A 253 -0.31 22.23 -15.02
C LYS A 253 0.43 23.49 -14.59
N GLU A 254 1.12 23.44 -13.46
CA GLU A 254 1.76 24.62 -12.88
C GLU A 254 3.15 24.91 -13.49
N THR A 255 3.88 23.88 -13.93
CA THR A 255 5.27 24.04 -14.40
C THR A 255 5.51 23.64 -15.86
N GLY A 256 4.54 22.96 -16.48
CA GLY A 256 4.67 22.34 -17.79
C GLY A 256 5.56 21.09 -17.82
N PHE A 257 6.04 20.60 -16.66
CA PHE A 257 6.87 19.41 -16.57
C PHE A 257 6.08 18.23 -15.99
N PRO A 258 5.75 17.20 -16.79
CA PRO A 258 5.04 16.03 -16.32
C PRO A 258 5.98 15.14 -15.50
N LEU A 259 5.52 14.75 -14.31
CA LEU A 259 6.18 13.72 -13.51
C LEU A 259 5.62 12.37 -13.94
N GLU A 260 6.48 11.50 -14.48
CA GLU A 260 6.09 10.21 -15.04
C GLU A 260 6.72 9.04 -14.27
N GLY A 261 5.98 7.94 -14.21
CA GLY A 261 6.41 6.72 -13.54
C GLY A 261 6.67 6.98 -12.06
N VAL A 262 7.81 6.52 -11.52
CA VAL A 262 8.12 6.70 -10.10
C VAL A 262 8.27 8.17 -9.68
N HIS A 263 8.56 9.08 -10.61
CA HIS A 263 8.76 10.50 -10.30
C HIS A 263 7.47 11.21 -9.86
N ASP A 264 6.30 10.63 -10.12
CA ASP A 264 5.02 11.18 -9.64
C ASP A 264 4.80 10.99 -8.12
N ARG A 265 5.63 10.14 -7.50
CA ARG A 265 5.48 9.65 -6.11
C ARG A 265 6.68 9.95 -5.22
N ILE A 266 7.71 10.60 -5.73
CA ILE A 266 8.88 11.01 -4.94
C ILE A 266 8.65 12.36 -4.23
N ALA A 267 9.47 12.64 -3.22
CA ALA A 267 9.39 13.91 -2.52
C ALA A 267 9.93 15.04 -3.40
N CYS A 268 9.36 16.25 -3.28
CA CYS A 268 9.83 17.41 -4.05
C CYS A 268 11.33 17.67 -3.85
N ASN A 269 11.85 17.42 -2.64
CA ASN A 269 13.25 17.65 -2.28
C ASN A 269 14.22 16.65 -2.94
N ASP A 270 13.74 15.51 -3.42
CA ASP A 270 14.58 14.54 -4.15
C ASP A 270 15.07 15.16 -5.47
N CYS A 271 14.24 16.01 -6.08
CA CYS A 271 14.57 16.87 -7.21
C CYS A 271 15.11 18.24 -6.75
N HIS A 272 14.33 18.98 -5.96
CA HIS A 272 14.64 20.33 -5.47
C HIS A 272 15.49 20.29 -4.19
N ARG A 273 16.70 19.76 -4.30
CA ARG A 273 17.60 19.47 -3.16
C ARG A 273 18.04 20.69 -2.35
N THR A 274 17.96 21.87 -2.94
CA THR A 274 18.27 23.16 -2.29
C THR A 274 17.09 23.72 -1.49
N GLY A 275 15.91 23.09 -1.58
CA GLY A 275 14.65 23.64 -1.06
C GLY A 275 14.03 24.73 -1.96
N ASN A 276 14.81 25.36 -2.85
CA ASN A 276 14.33 26.42 -3.72
C ASN A 276 13.65 25.87 -4.99
N LEU A 277 12.33 26.04 -5.09
CA LEU A 277 11.55 25.62 -6.26
C LEU A 277 11.85 26.42 -7.53
N LYS A 278 12.53 27.56 -7.43
CA LYS A 278 12.90 28.41 -8.58
C LYS A 278 14.21 27.99 -9.24
N ASP A 279 14.92 27.04 -8.65
CA ASP A 279 16.19 26.59 -9.21
C ASP A 279 15.98 25.92 -10.57
N LYS A 280 16.93 26.14 -11.48
CA LYS A 280 16.89 25.53 -12.81
C LYS A 280 17.38 24.08 -12.70
N LEU A 281 16.45 23.13 -12.83
CA LEU A 281 16.77 21.71 -12.88
C LEU A 281 16.82 21.22 -14.34
N PRO A 282 17.66 20.22 -14.65
CA PRO A 282 17.59 19.49 -15.91
C PRO A 282 16.21 18.85 -16.10
N ARG A 283 15.74 18.79 -17.34
CA ARG A 283 14.42 18.22 -17.71
C ARG A 283 14.53 16.85 -18.38
N ASP A 284 15.74 16.39 -18.65
CA ASP A 284 16.02 15.10 -19.26
C ASP A 284 16.60 14.10 -18.25
N CYS A 285 16.43 12.81 -18.55
CA CYS A 285 16.89 11.72 -17.69
C CYS A 285 18.40 11.82 -17.42
N PHE A 286 19.19 12.09 -18.46
CA PHE A 286 20.64 12.14 -18.37
C PHE A 286 21.11 13.28 -17.46
N GLY A 287 20.52 14.46 -17.56
CA GLY A 287 20.87 15.61 -16.71
C GLY A 287 20.75 15.33 -15.21
N CYS A 288 19.77 14.52 -14.79
CA CYS A 288 19.58 14.13 -13.40
C CYS A 288 20.36 12.86 -13.01
N HIS A 289 20.47 11.89 -13.92
CA HIS A 289 20.99 10.56 -13.66
C HIS A 289 22.37 10.28 -14.29
N GLN A 290 23.10 11.30 -14.75
CA GLN A 290 24.41 11.14 -15.40
C GLN A 290 25.38 10.30 -14.55
N ALA A 291 25.45 10.58 -13.24
CA ALA A 291 26.33 9.85 -12.32
C ALA A 291 25.86 8.40 -12.04
N GLN A 292 24.61 8.08 -12.36
CA GLN A 292 24.00 6.76 -12.16
C GLN A 292 24.00 5.92 -13.44
N ASP A 293 24.37 6.51 -14.57
CA ASP A 293 24.40 5.82 -15.85
C ASP A 293 25.51 4.75 -15.89
N SER A 294 25.12 3.49 -15.81
CA SER A 294 26.03 2.34 -15.90
C SER A 294 26.75 2.24 -17.25
N HIS A 295 26.27 2.92 -18.29
CA HIS A 295 26.86 2.90 -19.61
C HIS A 295 27.96 3.96 -19.79
N ALA A 296 28.07 4.90 -18.83
CA ALA A 296 28.97 6.06 -18.89
C ALA A 296 28.82 6.88 -20.19
N GLY A 297 27.58 7.11 -20.62
CA GLY A 297 27.21 7.91 -21.79
C GLY A 297 27.46 7.24 -23.14
N ARG A 298 27.90 5.97 -23.17
CA ARG A 298 28.20 5.26 -24.44
C ARG A 298 26.95 4.93 -25.25
N LEU A 299 25.81 4.75 -24.61
CA LEU A 299 24.54 4.41 -25.29
C LEU A 299 23.67 5.64 -25.62
N GLY A 300 24.22 6.86 -25.51
CA GLY A 300 23.48 8.10 -25.71
C GLY A 300 22.78 8.59 -24.45
N LYS A 301 22.01 9.68 -24.59
CA LYS A 301 21.32 10.37 -23.47
C LYS A 301 19.83 10.06 -23.39
N ASP A 302 19.26 9.48 -24.46
CA ASP A 302 17.84 9.18 -24.57
C ASP A 302 17.53 7.83 -23.91
N CYS A 303 17.61 7.80 -22.58
CA CYS A 303 17.42 6.58 -21.79
C CYS A 303 16.06 5.91 -22.04
N GLY A 304 15.03 6.70 -22.38
CA GLY A 304 13.66 6.26 -22.63
C GLY A 304 13.47 5.28 -23.79
N ILE A 305 14.47 5.15 -24.66
CA ILE A 305 14.47 4.15 -25.74
C ILE A 305 14.57 2.72 -25.15
N CYS A 306 15.27 2.58 -24.02
CA CYS A 306 15.57 1.29 -23.41
C CYS A 306 14.95 1.11 -22.03
N HIS A 307 14.79 2.21 -21.28
CA HIS A 307 14.38 2.18 -19.88
C HIS A 307 13.07 2.93 -19.67
N GLY A 308 12.15 2.33 -18.93
CA GLY A 308 10.91 2.97 -18.51
C GLY A 308 11.07 3.77 -17.21
N SER A 309 10.26 4.82 -17.05
CA SER A 309 10.19 5.64 -15.83
C SER A 309 9.49 4.92 -14.67
N GLU A 310 8.62 3.94 -14.92
CA GLU A 310 8.00 3.11 -13.88
C GLU A 310 8.90 1.94 -13.45
N LYS A 311 9.58 1.30 -14.41
CA LYS A 311 10.49 0.19 -14.17
C LYS A 311 11.75 0.34 -15.02
N TRP A 312 12.88 0.50 -14.35
CA TRP A 312 14.18 0.67 -15.01
C TRP A 312 14.77 -0.64 -15.56
N LYS A 313 14.50 -1.77 -14.89
CA LYS A 313 14.96 -3.10 -15.30
C LYS A 313 13.79 -4.09 -15.35
N PRO A 314 13.79 -5.03 -16.31
CA PRO A 314 14.74 -5.17 -17.42
C PRO A 314 14.62 -4.05 -18.45
N SER A 315 15.64 -3.88 -19.29
CA SER A 315 15.55 -3.01 -20.48
C SER A 315 14.49 -3.55 -21.44
N SER A 316 13.72 -2.66 -22.07
CA SER A 316 12.77 -3.00 -23.13
C SER A 316 13.41 -3.10 -24.52
N PHE A 317 14.68 -2.71 -24.65
CA PHE A 317 15.40 -2.71 -25.92
C PHE A 317 15.65 -4.14 -26.42
N ASP A 318 15.30 -4.37 -27.68
CA ASP A 318 15.45 -5.64 -28.36
C ASP A 318 16.19 -5.42 -29.68
N HIS A 319 17.35 -6.07 -29.84
CA HIS A 319 18.21 -5.86 -31.00
C HIS A 319 17.58 -6.35 -32.32
N THR A 320 16.65 -7.31 -32.26
CA THR A 320 15.92 -7.84 -33.42
C THR A 320 14.78 -6.91 -33.84
N ARG A 321 14.10 -6.28 -32.89
CA ARG A 321 13.01 -5.34 -33.17
C ARG A 321 13.49 -3.93 -33.48
N ASP A 322 14.46 -3.45 -32.71
CA ASP A 322 14.84 -2.03 -32.66
C ASP A 322 16.06 -1.72 -33.56
N THR A 323 16.68 -2.74 -34.16
CA THR A 323 17.81 -2.57 -35.08
C THR A 323 17.69 -3.50 -36.31
N THR A 324 18.62 -3.36 -37.26
CA THR A 324 18.69 -4.20 -38.46
C THR A 324 19.52 -5.49 -38.29
N TRP A 325 20.15 -5.71 -37.14
CA TRP A 325 21.04 -6.86 -36.94
C TRP A 325 20.56 -7.73 -35.78
N PRO A 326 19.79 -8.80 -36.02
CA PRO A 326 19.26 -9.62 -34.94
C PRO A 326 20.38 -10.40 -34.25
N LEU A 327 20.45 -10.28 -32.92
CA LEU A 327 21.29 -11.17 -32.11
C LEU A 327 20.55 -12.50 -31.98
N THR A 328 21.20 -13.59 -32.40
CA THR A 328 20.62 -14.95 -32.35
C THR A 328 21.53 -15.91 -31.62
N GLY A 329 20.93 -16.95 -31.03
CA GLY A 329 21.67 -18.02 -30.36
C GLY A 329 22.45 -17.49 -29.17
N GLN A 330 23.75 -17.80 -29.09
CA GLN A 330 24.58 -17.37 -27.95
C GLN A 330 24.82 -15.85 -27.91
N HIS A 331 24.60 -15.13 -29.02
CA HIS A 331 24.78 -13.68 -29.07
C HIS A 331 23.66 -12.92 -28.35
N GLU A 332 22.48 -13.52 -28.15
CA GLU A 332 21.33 -12.89 -27.46
C GLU A 332 21.65 -12.48 -26.01
N LYS A 333 22.62 -13.17 -25.39
CA LYS A 333 23.00 -12.97 -23.98
C LYS A 333 24.28 -12.16 -23.82
N VAL A 334 24.89 -11.70 -24.91
CA VAL A 334 26.15 -10.96 -24.87
C VAL A 334 25.90 -9.54 -24.37
N ALA A 335 26.73 -9.09 -23.43
CA ALA A 335 26.67 -7.72 -22.93
C ALA A 335 27.02 -6.72 -24.05
N CYS A 336 26.25 -5.63 -24.16
CA CYS A 336 26.40 -4.63 -25.23
C CYS A 336 27.83 -4.12 -25.40
N HIS A 337 28.56 -3.90 -24.30
CA HIS A 337 29.93 -3.37 -24.31
C HIS A 337 30.97 -4.33 -24.92
N THR A 338 30.60 -5.59 -25.16
CA THR A 338 31.45 -6.57 -25.85
C THR A 338 31.61 -6.19 -27.32
N CYS A 339 30.57 -5.59 -27.91
CA CYS A 339 30.57 -5.09 -29.27
C CYS A 339 30.75 -3.55 -29.27
N HIS A 340 29.99 -2.84 -28.45
CA HIS A 340 29.97 -1.38 -28.39
C HIS A 340 31.01 -0.84 -27.40
N THR A 341 32.24 -0.65 -27.86
CA THR A 341 33.36 -0.12 -27.09
C THR A 341 33.45 1.41 -27.10
N ALA A 342 32.73 2.05 -28.03
CA ALA A 342 32.61 3.50 -28.17
C ALA A 342 31.14 3.93 -28.16
N ASN A 343 30.86 5.19 -28.48
CA ASN A 343 29.49 5.68 -28.53
C ASN A 343 28.73 5.03 -29.70
N VAL A 344 27.56 4.46 -29.43
CA VAL A 344 26.78 3.71 -30.43
C VAL A 344 26.32 4.56 -31.62
N MET A 345 26.19 5.87 -31.44
CA MET A 345 25.79 6.79 -32.51
C MET A 345 26.90 7.04 -33.52
N THR A 346 28.16 6.78 -33.14
CA THR A 346 29.33 7.04 -34.00
C THR A 346 30.11 5.78 -34.35
N GLN A 347 29.95 4.70 -33.58
CA GLN A 347 30.66 3.45 -33.79
C GLN A 347 30.01 2.64 -34.92
N LYS A 348 30.75 2.44 -36.01
CA LYS A 348 30.40 1.47 -37.05
C LYS A 348 30.98 0.11 -36.69
N LEU A 349 30.12 -0.89 -36.54
CA LEU A 349 30.53 -2.26 -36.26
C LEU A 349 30.48 -3.12 -37.53
N PRO A 350 31.51 -3.92 -37.80
CA PRO A 350 31.45 -4.94 -38.84
C PRO A 350 30.52 -6.08 -38.40
N THR A 351 29.82 -6.68 -39.37
CA THR A 351 28.87 -7.79 -39.13
C THR A 351 29.44 -9.16 -39.49
N GLU A 352 30.66 -9.23 -40.05
CA GLU A 352 31.28 -10.52 -40.38
C GLU A 352 31.82 -11.22 -39.13
N CYS A 353 31.60 -12.53 -39.02
CA CYS A 353 32.02 -13.33 -37.86
C CYS A 353 33.52 -13.16 -37.55
N VAL A 354 34.35 -13.17 -38.59
CA VAL A 354 35.81 -13.03 -38.48
C VAL A 354 36.24 -11.70 -37.86
N SER A 355 35.46 -10.63 -38.04
CA SER A 355 35.81 -9.31 -37.54
C SER A 355 35.83 -9.26 -36.00
N CYS A 356 35.08 -10.15 -35.34
CA CYS A 356 35.11 -10.32 -33.88
C CYS A 356 35.87 -11.58 -33.45
N HIS A 357 35.79 -12.67 -34.22
CA HIS A 357 36.30 -13.98 -33.81
C HIS A 357 37.67 -14.35 -34.37
N ARG A 358 38.35 -13.46 -35.12
CA ARG A 358 39.71 -13.70 -35.64
C ARG A 358 40.71 -14.23 -34.59
N PRO A 359 40.75 -13.73 -33.34
CA PRO A 359 41.67 -14.28 -32.32
C PRO A 359 41.34 -15.71 -31.90
N ASN A 360 40.10 -16.16 -32.13
CA ASN A 360 39.58 -17.46 -31.72
C ASN A 360 39.48 -18.44 -32.88
N ASP A 361 39.88 -18.03 -34.09
CA ASP A 361 39.82 -18.87 -35.28
C ASP A 361 40.88 -19.97 -35.23
N VAL A 362 40.43 -21.20 -34.96
CA VAL A 362 41.29 -22.39 -34.89
C VAL A 362 41.81 -22.84 -36.26
N HIS A 363 41.22 -22.34 -37.36
CA HIS A 363 41.65 -22.63 -38.73
C HIS A 363 42.75 -21.69 -39.20
N ALA A 364 43.13 -20.69 -38.40
CA ALA A 364 44.16 -19.71 -38.72
C ALA A 364 43.95 -19.03 -40.10
N GLY A 365 42.69 -18.79 -40.47
CA GLY A 365 42.29 -18.15 -41.73
C GLY A 365 42.33 -19.05 -42.98
N SER A 366 42.64 -20.34 -42.85
CA SER A 366 42.79 -21.24 -44.01
C SER A 366 41.49 -21.53 -44.77
N LEU A 367 40.34 -21.34 -44.12
CA LEU A 367 39.00 -21.63 -44.67
C LEU A 367 38.23 -20.39 -45.12
N GLY A 368 38.86 -19.20 -45.13
CA GLY A 368 38.21 -17.97 -45.56
C GLY A 368 37.38 -17.30 -44.46
N LYS A 369 36.37 -16.51 -44.86
CA LYS A 369 35.57 -15.65 -43.95
C LYS A 369 34.12 -16.13 -43.75
N GLU A 370 33.67 -17.10 -44.54
CA GLU A 370 32.29 -17.62 -44.56
C GLU A 370 32.11 -18.69 -43.47
N CYS A 371 32.28 -18.27 -42.21
CA CYS A 371 32.21 -19.15 -41.05
C CYS A 371 30.84 -19.83 -40.90
N ASP A 372 29.78 -19.16 -41.37
CA ASP A 372 28.38 -19.55 -41.30
C ASP A 372 28.01 -20.73 -42.21
N GLN A 373 28.87 -21.10 -43.18
CA GLN A 373 28.69 -22.32 -43.96
C GLN A 373 28.84 -23.59 -43.11
N CYS A 374 29.68 -23.52 -42.07
CA CYS A 374 29.97 -24.65 -41.20
C CYS A 374 29.44 -24.45 -39.79
N HIS A 375 29.49 -23.24 -39.25
CA HIS A 375 29.14 -22.94 -37.87
C HIS A 375 27.83 -22.15 -37.77
N THR A 376 27.12 -22.28 -36.65
CA THR A 376 25.91 -21.51 -36.39
C THR A 376 26.07 -20.63 -35.16
N THR A 377 25.18 -19.65 -35.01
CA THR A 377 25.15 -18.78 -33.82
C THR A 377 24.78 -19.52 -32.53
N GLN A 378 24.35 -20.79 -32.60
CA GLN A 378 24.11 -21.64 -31.43
C GLN A 378 25.41 -22.09 -30.75
N GLY A 379 26.53 -22.08 -31.49
CA GLY A 379 27.87 -22.32 -30.96
C GLY A 379 28.79 -23.02 -31.96
N TRP A 380 30.09 -22.72 -31.88
CA TRP A 380 31.13 -23.23 -32.79
C TRP A 380 31.19 -24.77 -32.89
N ARG A 381 30.85 -25.49 -31.81
CA ARG A 381 30.81 -26.96 -31.77
C ARG A 381 29.41 -27.55 -31.69
N ALA A 382 28.38 -26.71 -31.56
CA ALA A 382 27.01 -27.17 -31.32
C ALA A 382 26.42 -27.85 -32.56
N SER A 383 26.78 -27.33 -33.74
CA SER A 383 26.36 -27.85 -35.03
C SER A 383 27.42 -27.45 -36.05
N VAL A 384 28.34 -28.35 -36.36
CA VAL A 384 29.27 -28.17 -37.49
C VAL A 384 28.65 -28.84 -38.71
N SER A 385 28.15 -28.04 -39.63
CA SER A 385 27.56 -28.49 -40.88
C SER A 385 28.67 -28.76 -41.90
N PHE A 386 29.36 -29.89 -41.75
CA PHE A 386 30.35 -30.35 -42.72
C PHE A 386 30.14 -31.84 -42.99
N ASP A 387 29.97 -32.17 -44.27
CA ASP A 387 29.71 -33.54 -44.70
C ASP A 387 30.95 -34.13 -45.38
N HIS A 388 31.52 -35.16 -44.75
CA HIS A 388 32.68 -35.87 -45.29
C HIS A 388 32.36 -36.70 -46.53
N ASP A 389 31.09 -37.06 -46.76
CA ASP A 389 30.66 -37.82 -47.93
C ASP A 389 30.84 -37.03 -49.24
N LEU A 390 30.97 -35.70 -49.13
CA LEU A 390 31.25 -34.80 -50.25
C LEU A 390 32.76 -34.62 -50.52
N THR A 391 33.62 -35.29 -49.75
CA THR A 391 35.08 -35.18 -49.85
C THR A 391 35.71 -36.39 -50.53
N LYS A 392 37.03 -36.33 -50.76
CA LYS A 392 37.79 -37.47 -51.29
C LYS A 392 37.96 -38.62 -50.29
N PHE A 393 37.56 -38.42 -49.03
CA PHE A 393 37.63 -39.44 -47.99
C PHE A 393 36.31 -39.46 -47.20
N PRO A 394 35.28 -40.14 -47.71
CA PRO A 394 34.05 -40.39 -46.98
C PRO A 394 34.34 -41.18 -45.71
N LEU A 395 33.77 -40.74 -44.58
CA LEU A 395 33.96 -41.46 -43.32
C LEU A 395 33.05 -42.69 -43.31
N VAL A 396 33.65 -43.87 -43.36
CA VAL A 396 32.93 -45.15 -43.30
C VAL A 396 33.43 -46.03 -42.15
N GLY A 397 32.55 -46.92 -41.69
CA GLY A 397 32.82 -47.82 -40.58
C GLY A 397 33.17 -47.07 -39.29
N LEU A 398 34.24 -47.48 -38.61
CA LEU A 398 34.63 -46.88 -37.33
C LEU A 398 35.11 -45.43 -37.45
N HIS A 399 35.55 -45.00 -38.64
CA HIS A 399 36.04 -43.64 -38.87
C HIS A 399 34.97 -42.56 -38.68
N VAL A 400 33.67 -42.91 -38.79
CA VAL A 400 32.54 -41.99 -38.54
C VAL A 400 32.55 -41.44 -37.10
N THR A 401 33.13 -42.18 -36.16
CA THR A 401 33.14 -41.83 -34.74
C THR A 401 34.44 -41.16 -34.29
N VAL A 402 35.41 -41.00 -35.20
CA VAL A 402 36.73 -40.45 -34.88
C VAL A 402 36.63 -38.92 -34.79
N PRO A 403 37.11 -38.29 -33.70
CA PRO A 403 37.16 -36.83 -33.59
C PRO A 403 38.04 -36.21 -34.68
N CYS A 404 37.64 -35.04 -35.20
CA CYS A 404 38.34 -34.35 -36.29
C CYS A 404 39.83 -34.17 -36.02
N GLU A 405 40.24 -33.90 -34.78
CA GLU A 405 41.63 -33.64 -34.41
C GLU A 405 42.54 -34.85 -34.55
N GLN A 406 41.99 -36.07 -34.57
CA GLN A 406 42.78 -37.29 -34.79
C GLN A 406 43.17 -37.46 -36.26
N CYS A 407 42.38 -36.90 -37.18
CA CYS A 407 42.68 -36.86 -38.61
C CYS A 407 43.43 -35.56 -38.98
N HIS A 408 43.00 -34.42 -38.44
CA HIS A 408 43.53 -33.10 -38.72
C HIS A 408 44.57 -32.64 -37.67
N LEU A 409 45.65 -33.42 -37.52
CA LEU A 409 46.67 -33.24 -36.47
C LEU A 409 47.31 -31.84 -36.46
N THR A 410 47.56 -31.26 -37.64
CA THR A 410 48.14 -29.92 -37.81
C THR A 410 47.09 -28.81 -37.84
N ARG A 411 45.81 -29.15 -37.61
CA ARG A 411 44.64 -28.28 -37.82
C ARG A 411 44.55 -27.75 -39.26
N GLN A 412 45.20 -28.41 -40.19
CA GLN A 412 45.01 -28.21 -41.62
C GLN A 412 43.87 -29.10 -42.08
N TYR A 413 42.79 -28.46 -42.52
CA TYR A 413 41.58 -29.15 -42.99
C TYR A 413 41.58 -29.37 -44.51
N ARG A 414 42.68 -29.00 -45.18
CA ARG A 414 42.91 -29.27 -46.61
C ARG A 414 44.06 -30.26 -46.76
N GLU A 415 43.94 -31.12 -47.76
CA GLU A 415 45.02 -32.00 -48.23
C GLU A 415 45.60 -32.94 -47.17
N VAL A 416 44.76 -33.44 -46.26
CA VAL A 416 45.15 -34.53 -45.36
C VAL A 416 45.31 -35.83 -46.17
N GLY A 417 46.33 -36.62 -45.84
CA GLY A 417 46.54 -37.95 -46.40
C GLY A 417 45.32 -38.83 -46.19
N HIS A 418 44.94 -39.59 -47.21
CA HIS A 418 43.72 -40.41 -47.23
C HIS A 418 44.02 -41.90 -47.44
N GLU A 419 45.30 -42.27 -47.54
CA GLU A 419 45.70 -43.66 -47.59
C GLU A 419 45.71 -44.24 -46.17
N CYS A 420 45.40 -45.54 -46.05
CA CYS A 420 45.37 -46.23 -44.75
C CYS A 420 46.66 -46.00 -43.94
N ILE A 421 47.81 -46.07 -44.62
CA ILE A 421 49.14 -45.94 -44.02
C ILE A 421 49.49 -44.50 -43.61
N ASP A 422 48.82 -43.48 -44.14
CA ASP A 422 49.08 -42.08 -43.76
C ASP A 422 48.75 -41.86 -42.28
N CYS A 423 47.72 -42.56 -41.78
CA CYS A 423 47.28 -42.52 -40.39
C CYS A 423 47.78 -43.73 -39.59
N HIS A 424 47.68 -44.94 -40.15
CA HIS A 424 47.92 -46.20 -39.42
C HIS A 424 49.34 -46.77 -39.56
N LYS A 425 50.32 -45.94 -39.96
CA LYS A 425 51.73 -46.36 -40.04
C LYS A 425 52.27 -47.01 -38.77
N LYS A 426 51.81 -46.55 -37.61
CA LYS A 426 52.23 -47.07 -36.29
C LYS A 426 51.49 -48.34 -35.89
N ASP A 427 50.31 -48.57 -36.46
CA ASP A 427 49.45 -49.71 -36.14
C ASP A 427 49.76 -50.92 -37.03
N ASP A 428 50.50 -50.71 -38.12
CA ASP A 428 50.88 -51.78 -39.05
C ASP A 428 51.85 -52.80 -38.42
N VAL A 429 51.29 -53.91 -37.96
CA VAL A 429 52.03 -55.05 -37.42
C VAL A 429 52.89 -55.77 -38.47
N HIS A 430 52.60 -55.59 -39.76
CA HIS A 430 53.32 -56.22 -40.86
C HIS A 430 54.58 -55.45 -41.25
N LYS A 431 54.78 -54.23 -40.72
CA LYS A 431 55.94 -53.37 -40.97
C LYS A 431 56.18 -53.10 -42.46
N GLY A 432 55.10 -52.98 -43.24
CA GLY A 432 55.12 -52.71 -44.68
C GLY A 432 55.41 -53.92 -45.56
N ASN A 433 55.62 -55.12 -45.01
CA ASN A 433 55.98 -56.30 -45.79
C ASN A 433 54.85 -56.79 -46.71
N LEU A 434 53.60 -56.42 -46.43
CA LEU A 434 52.42 -56.84 -47.20
C LEU A 434 51.89 -55.79 -48.18
N GLY A 435 52.62 -54.68 -48.39
CA GLY A 435 52.19 -53.60 -49.28
C GLY A 435 51.27 -52.58 -48.58
N LYS A 436 50.61 -51.72 -49.38
CA LYS A 436 49.78 -50.60 -48.88
C LYS A 436 48.27 -50.82 -49.02
N ASP A 437 47.84 -51.86 -49.75
CA ASP A 437 46.44 -52.16 -50.01
C ASP A 437 45.79 -52.88 -48.81
N CYS A 438 45.71 -52.18 -47.68
CA CYS A 438 45.20 -52.74 -46.42
C CYS A 438 43.77 -53.27 -46.55
N HIS A 439 42.92 -52.62 -47.37
CA HIS A 439 41.51 -52.97 -47.57
C HIS A 439 41.30 -54.37 -48.18
N ARG A 440 42.33 -54.97 -48.80
CA ARG A 440 42.25 -56.35 -49.30
C ARG A 440 42.09 -57.35 -48.17
N CYS A 441 42.65 -57.05 -47.00
CA CYS A 441 42.64 -57.97 -45.85
C CYS A 441 41.89 -57.41 -44.64
N HIS A 442 41.90 -56.10 -44.44
CA HIS A 442 41.33 -55.44 -43.27
C HIS A 442 40.13 -54.59 -43.66
N SER A 443 39.11 -54.55 -42.80
CA SER A 443 37.94 -53.68 -42.98
C SER A 443 38.07 -52.40 -42.15
N GLU A 444 37.46 -51.32 -42.64
CA GLU A 444 37.26 -50.04 -41.94
C GLU A 444 36.39 -50.20 -40.68
N ASN A 445 35.67 -51.32 -40.55
CA ASN A 445 34.94 -51.69 -39.34
C ASN A 445 35.84 -52.34 -38.27
N GLY A 446 37.09 -52.69 -38.61
CA GLY A 446 38.08 -53.14 -37.65
C GLY A 446 39.18 -54.03 -38.26
N TRP A 447 40.41 -53.83 -37.82
CA TRP A 447 41.60 -54.58 -38.27
C TRP A 447 41.50 -56.10 -38.14
N LYS A 448 40.73 -56.60 -37.16
CA LYS A 448 40.55 -58.05 -36.94
C LYS A 448 39.38 -58.66 -37.73
N LEU A 449 38.53 -57.83 -38.34
CA LEU A 449 37.47 -58.27 -39.23
C LEU A 449 38.12 -58.52 -40.59
N TRP A 450 38.76 -59.69 -40.68
CA TRP A 450 39.51 -60.15 -41.84
C TRP A 450 38.60 -61.03 -42.71
N GLU A 451 38.36 -60.61 -43.96
CA GLU A 451 37.53 -61.36 -44.93
C GLU A 451 38.34 -62.09 -46.01
N PHE A 452 39.65 -61.84 -46.09
CA PHE A 452 40.50 -62.41 -47.13
C PHE A 452 40.76 -63.90 -46.93
N ASP A 453 40.43 -64.67 -47.96
CA ASP A 453 40.63 -66.10 -48.04
C ASP A 453 41.77 -66.36 -49.04
N HIS A 454 42.93 -66.74 -48.50
CA HIS A 454 44.13 -66.96 -49.30
C HIS A 454 43.91 -68.01 -50.41
N GLY A 455 43.11 -69.04 -50.15
CA GLY A 455 42.81 -70.09 -51.12
C GLY A 455 41.93 -69.59 -52.27
N LYS A 456 40.87 -68.84 -51.96
CA LYS A 456 39.96 -68.29 -52.97
C LYS A 456 40.60 -67.19 -53.80
N GLU A 457 41.37 -66.31 -53.17
CA GLU A 457 41.88 -65.11 -53.84
C GLU A 457 43.21 -65.34 -54.59
N THR A 458 44.04 -66.28 -54.12
CA THR A 458 45.36 -66.53 -54.75
C THR A 458 45.44 -67.86 -55.48
N GLY A 459 44.47 -68.76 -55.28
CA GLY A 459 44.55 -70.16 -55.73
C GLY A 459 45.54 -71.01 -54.93
N PHE A 460 46.13 -70.47 -53.85
CA PHE A 460 47.04 -71.19 -52.95
C PHE A 460 46.37 -71.41 -51.60
N ALA A 461 45.73 -72.57 -51.41
CA ALA A 461 45.07 -72.87 -50.14
C ALA A 461 46.08 -73.33 -49.07
N LEU A 462 46.17 -72.57 -47.97
CA LEU A 462 46.99 -72.96 -46.82
C LEU A 462 46.30 -74.10 -46.07
N SER A 463 46.83 -75.32 -46.23
CA SER A 463 46.27 -76.53 -45.61
C SER A 463 47.16 -77.08 -44.49
N GLY A 464 46.53 -77.79 -43.55
CA GLY A 464 47.22 -78.45 -42.44
C GLY A 464 47.94 -77.45 -41.52
N ALA A 465 49.21 -77.71 -41.23
CA ALA A 465 50.02 -76.87 -40.35
C ALA A 465 50.28 -75.46 -40.94
N HIS A 466 50.26 -75.33 -42.26
CA HIS A 466 50.49 -74.05 -42.94
C HIS A 466 49.37 -73.02 -42.69
N GLY A 467 48.14 -73.47 -42.41
CA GLY A 467 47.01 -72.58 -42.11
C GLY A 467 47.13 -71.81 -40.79
N LYS A 468 48.11 -72.15 -39.95
CA LYS A 468 48.41 -71.44 -38.70
C LYS A 468 49.66 -70.56 -38.79
N LEU A 469 50.31 -70.51 -39.94
CA LEU A 469 51.49 -69.68 -40.13
C LEU A 469 51.09 -68.22 -40.29
N ALA A 470 51.88 -67.33 -39.71
CA ALA A 470 51.78 -65.91 -39.97
C ALA A 470 52.28 -65.59 -41.39
N CYS A 471 51.70 -64.59 -42.04
CA CYS A 471 51.94 -64.27 -43.45
C CYS A 471 53.43 -64.05 -43.75
N GLU A 472 54.17 -63.42 -42.81
CA GLU A 472 55.60 -63.12 -42.92
C GLU A 472 56.50 -64.36 -42.94
N ALA A 473 55.99 -65.53 -42.52
CA ALA A 473 56.71 -66.79 -42.65
C ALA A 473 57.00 -67.12 -44.13
N CYS A 474 56.08 -66.72 -45.03
CA CYS A 474 56.19 -66.91 -46.47
C CYS A 474 56.46 -65.59 -47.22
N HIS A 475 55.78 -64.50 -46.85
CA HIS A 475 55.86 -63.20 -47.49
C HIS A 475 56.91 -62.30 -46.83
N ARG A 476 58.17 -62.46 -47.27
CA ARG A 476 59.29 -61.56 -46.88
C ARG A 476 59.36 -60.27 -47.71
N ARG A 477 58.52 -60.16 -48.73
CA ARG A 477 58.34 -59.02 -49.64
C ARG A 477 56.84 -58.93 -49.97
N PRO A 478 56.36 -57.81 -50.55
CA PRO A 478 54.96 -57.65 -50.91
C PRO A 478 54.43 -58.83 -51.73
N PRO A 479 53.18 -59.28 -51.51
CA PRO A 479 52.60 -60.46 -52.14
C PRO A 479 52.76 -60.51 -53.67
N ASP A 480 52.65 -59.37 -54.35
CA ASP A 480 52.78 -59.28 -55.81
C ASP A 480 54.19 -59.59 -56.33
N GLU A 481 55.21 -59.50 -55.47
CA GLU A 481 56.60 -59.82 -55.80
C GLU A 481 56.99 -61.26 -55.47
N VAL A 482 56.22 -61.94 -54.60
CA VAL A 482 56.55 -63.28 -54.09
C VAL A 482 55.98 -64.36 -55.02
N LYS A 483 56.85 -64.96 -55.84
CA LYS A 483 56.50 -66.09 -56.72
C LYS A 483 56.97 -67.42 -56.13
N LEU A 484 56.20 -67.98 -55.20
CA LEU A 484 56.46 -69.31 -54.65
C LEU A 484 55.73 -70.37 -55.48
N LYS A 485 56.41 -71.50 -55.72
CA LYS A 485 55.79 -72.69 -56.32
C LYS A 485 55.12 -73.51 -55.22
N GLN A 486 54.02 -74.19 -55.54
CA GLN A 486 53.24 -75.00 -54.58
C GLN A 486 53.89 -76.34 -54.21
N ASP A 487 55.11 -76.63 -54.68
CA ASP A 487 55.80 -77.88 -54.37
C ASP A 487 56.49 -77.82 -53.00
N CYS A 488 56.38 -78.91 -52.23
CA CYS A 488 56.85 -78.96 -50.84
C CYS A 488 58.35 -78.67 -50.72
N LEU A 489 59.14 -79.14 -51.70
CA LEU A 489 60.60 -79.01 -51.68
C LEU A 489 61.07 -77.56 -51.82
N THR A 490 60.28 -76.68 -52.47
CA THR A 490 60.65 -75.25 -52.61
C THR A 490 60.81 -74.56 -51.25
N CYS A 491 60.11 -75.01 -50.21
CA CYS A 491 60.23 -74.47 -48.85
C CYS A 491 60.96 -75.41 -47.88
N HIS A 492 60.84 -76.72 -48.07
CA HIS A 492 61.34 -77.74 -47.14
C HIS A 492 62.60 -78.47 -47.64
N GLU A 493 63.36 -77.90 -48.59
CA GLU A 493 64.62 -78.48 -49.08
C GLU A 493 65.60 -78.83 -47.94
N LYS A 494 65.68 -77.97 -46.92
CA LYS A 494 66.55 -78.17 -45.76
C LYS A 494 66.01 -79.18 -44.75
N ASP A 495 64.73 -79.50 -44.83
CA ASP A 495 64.05 -80.44 -43.92
C ASP A 495 63.99 -81.85 -44.53
N ASP A 496 64.42 -82.04 -45.78
CA ASP A 496 64.41 -83.33 -46.44
C ASP A 496 65.50 -84.27 -45.92
N VAL A 497 65.11 -85.17 -45.03
CA VAL A 497 65.95 -86.23 -44.46
C VAL A 497 66.31 -87.34 -45.46
N HIS A 498 65.66 -87.37 -46.63
CA HIS A 498 65.93 -88.37 -47.67
C HIS A 498 66.98 -87.89 -48.68
N PHE A 499 67.51 -86.67 -48.52
CA PHE A 499 68.55 -86.11 -49.38
C PHE A 499 68.22 -86.19 -50.88
N GLY A 500 66.95 -85.94 -51.25
CA GLY A 500 66.48 -85.90 -52.64
C GLY A 500 66.15 -87.26 -53.28
N GLN A 501 66.25 -88.37 -52.55
CA GLN A 501 66.09 -89.73 -53.10
C GLN A 501 64.72 -90.02 -53.74
N TYR A 502 63.65 -89.34 -53.29
CA TYR A 502 62.27 -89.63 -53.72
C TYR A 502 61.66 -88.54 -54.64
N GLY A 503 62.49 -87.62 -55.15
CA GLY A 503 62.02 -86.52 -56.00
C GLY A 503 61.19 -85.47 -55.25
N ARG A 504 60.41 -84.66 -55.99
CA ARG A 504 59.66 -83.50 -55.46
C ARG A 504 58.21 -83.79 -55.01
N GLN A 505 57.73 -85.03 -55.20
CA GLN A 505 56.34 -85.43 -54.90
C GLN A 505 56.18 -85.89 -53.44
N CYS A 506 56.52 -85.01 -52.50
CA CYS A 506 56.52 -85.32 -51.08
C CYS A 506 55.10 -85.65 -50.55
N ASP A 507 54.06 -85.13 -51.19
CA ASP A 507 52.63 -85.28 -50.87
C ASP A 507 52.10 -86.71 -51.03
N ARG A 508 52.81 -87.56 -51.78
CA ARG A 508 52.47 -89.00 -51.90
C ARG A 508 52.65 -89.75 -50.60
N CYS A 509 53.66 -89.36 -49.82
CA CYS A 509 54.03 -90.03 -48.57
C CYS A 509 53.70 -89.17 -47.34
N HIS A 510 53.76 -87.85 -47.46
CA HIS A 510 53.57 -86.92 -46.35
C HIS A 510 52.25 -86.16 -46.46
N THR A 511 51.80 -85.62 -45.32
CA THR A 511 50.61 -84.76 -45.24
C THR A 511 51.02 -83.33 -44.96
N THR A 512 50.15 -82.38 -45.28
CA THR A 512 50.35 -80.99 -44.88
C THR A 512 50.14 -80.75 -43.38
N THR A 513 49.68 -81.75 -42.61
CA THR A 513 49.52 -81.68 -41.16
C THR A 513 50.75 -82.14 -40.39
N THR A 514 51.48 -83.16 -40.88
CA THR A 514 52.70 -83.67 -40.23
C THR A 514 53.61 -84.42 -41.22
N TRP A 515 54.92 -84.24 -41.04
CA TRP A 515 55.96 -85.02 -41.70
C TRP A 515 56.15 -86.42 -41.06
N LYS A 516 55.69 -86.61 -39.81
CA LYS A 516 55.83 -87.86 -39.07
C LYS A 516 54.79 -88.89 -39.51
N GLY A 517 55.27 -90.10 -39.83
CA GLY A 517 54.45 -91.22 -40.28
C GLY A 517 54.14 -91.08 -41.77
N ALA A 518 54.96 -91.70 -42.62
CA ALA A 518 54.66 -91.77 -44.05
C ALA A 518 53.36 -92.56 -44.26
N LYS A 519 52.49 -92.07 -45.14
CA LYS A 519 51.34 -92.81 -45.64
C LYS A 519 51.87 -94.05 -46.35
N VAL A 520 51.76 -95.20 -45.71
CA VAL A 520 51.90 -96.49 -46.37
C VAL A 520 50.53 -96.78 -46.96
N HIS A 521 50.42 -96.69 -48.29
CA HIS A 521 49.21 -97.09 -49.00
C HIS A 521 49.04 -98.61 -49.00
#